data_AF-A0A7X9JK40-F1
#
_entry.id   AF-A0A7X9JK40-F1
#
_cell.length_a   1.000
_cell.length_b   1.000
_cell.length_c   1.000
_cell.angle_alpha   90.00
_cell.angle_beta   90.00
_cell.angle_gamma   90.00
#
_symmetry.space_group_name_H-M   'P 1'
#
loop_
_entity.id
_entity.type
_entity.pdbx_description
1 polymer ?
#
loop_
_entity_poly.entity_id
_entity_poly.type
_entity_poly.pdbx_seq_one_letter_code
_entity_poly.pdbx_strand_id
1 'polypeptide(L)'
;SGWADKIIPYLDIHRISYKITEKDSTIDCSFYKFSNVKLASGSYEGCQRVNSYDISTVIRKEYFRKGSLIISTKQPHYKILIHLLEPDAPASLLTFGFFNAIFEQKEYGETYVLESLAREMLKNNEIKTKFESFKANNPKAESYEILNWFYLNSNYSDPYLNLYPIGKSY
;
A
#
# COMPACT_ATOMS: atom_id res chain seq x y z
N SER A 1 -10.27 5.66 13.33
CA SER A 1 -9.79 4.50 12.54
C SER A 1 -8.27 4.58 12.50
N GLY A 2 -7.55 3.46 12.39
CA GLY A 2 -6.11 3.41 12.72
C GLY A 2 -5.21 4.45 12.04
N TRP A 3 -5.47 4.82 10.78
CA TRP A 3 -4.72 5.87 10.08
C TRP A 3 -5.25 7.28 10.32
N ALA A 4 -6.59 7.45 10.41
CA ALA A 4 -7.21 8.74 10.65
C ALA A 4 -6.65 9.40 11.92
N ASP A 5 -6.64 8.65 13.03
CA ASP A 5 -6.23 9.16 14.33
C ASP A 5 -4.73 9.55 14.34
N LYS A 6 -3.91 8.85 13.55
CA LYS A 6 -2.47 9.13 13.42
C LYS A 6 -2.17 10.33 12.51
N ILE A 7 -3.01 10.61 11.51
CA ILE A 7 -2.78 11.68 10.53
C ILE A 7 -3.30 13.04 11.03
N ILE A 8 -4.34 13.06 11.87
CA ILE A 8 -4.96 14.28 12.40
C ILE A 8 -3.93 15.33 12.89
N PRO A 9 -2.93 14.98 13.73
CA PRO A 9 -1.96 15.97 14.20
C PRO A 9 -1.20 16.70 13.08
N TYR A 10 -0.89 16.00 11.98
CA TYR A 10 -0.22 16.60 10.82
C TYR A 10 -1.16 17.52 10.03
N LEU A 11 -2.44 17.15 9.91
CA LEU A 11 -3.44 18.01 9.27
C LEU A 11 -3.66 19.29 10.07
N ASP A 12 -3.77 19.17 11.39
CA ASP A 12 -4.02 20.28 12.31
C ASP A 12 -2.88 21.31 12.32
N ILE A 13 -1.62 20.85 12.39
CA ILE A 13 -0.43 21.72 12.34
C ILE A 13 -0.43 22.56 11.05
N HIS A 14 -0.90 21.99 9.94
CA HIS A 14 -0.97 22.65 8.65
C HIS A 14 -2.31 23.33 8.35
N ARG A 15 -3.22 23.38 9.34
CA ARG A 15 -4.56 23.98 9.21
C ARG A 15 -5.35 23.43 8.02
N ILE A 16 -5.21 22.14 7.76
CA ILE A 16 -5.95 21.42 6.73
C ILE A 16 -7.30 21.01 7.33
N SER A 17 -8.38 21.48 6.71
CA SER A 17 -9.74 21.13 7.09
C SER A 17 -10.11 19.73 6.59
N TYR A 18 -10.75 18.95 7.46
CA TYR A 18 -11.27 17.62 7.16
C TYR A 18 -12.63 17.41 7.83
N LYS A 19 -13.37 16.39 7.40
CA LYS A 19 -14.59 15.91 8.05
C LYS A 19 -14.38 14.49 8.53
N ILE A 20 -14.91 14.18 9.71
CA ILE A 20 -14.93 12.82 10.24
C ILE A 20 -16.25 12.17 9.84
N THR A 21 -16.21 10.94 9.31
CA THR A 21 -17.42 10.22 8.93
C THR A 21 -18.22 9.81 10.16
N GLU A 22 -19.52 10.12 10.16
CA GLU A 22 -20.42 9.80 11.29
C GLU A 22 -21.05 8.40 11.18
N LYS A 23 -20.99 7.80 9.99
CA LYS A 23 -21.50 6.47 9.67
C LYS A 23 -20.51 5.74 8.78
N ASP A 24 -20.67 4.43 8.74
CA ASP A 24 -19.96 3.60 7.77
C ASP A 24 -20.41 3.93 6.34
N SER A 25 -19.50 3.84 5.40
CA SER A 25 -19.77 4.08 3.98
C SER A 25 -18.93 3.17 3.11
N THR A 26 -19.46 2.87 1.93
CA THR A 26 -18.74 2.14 0.90
C THR A 26 -18.69 3.00 -0.34
N ILE A 27 -17.48 3.31 -0.82
CA ILE A 27 -17.26 4.28 -1.90
C ILE A 27 -16.25 3.70 -2.90
N ASP A 28 -16.50 3.91 -4.19
CA ASP A 28 -15.52 3.63 -5.23
C ASP A 28 -14.41 4.68 -5.17
N CYS A 29 -13.16 4.23 -4.98
CA CYS A 29 -12.01 5.09 -4.83
C CYS A 29 -10.83 4.57 -5.66
N SER A 30 -10.04 5.52 -6.14
CA SER A 30 -8.74 5.28 -6.75
C SER A 30 -7.67 5.28 -5.66
N PHE A 31 -6.86 4.22 -5.59
CA PHE A 31 -5.78 4.06 -4.63
C PHE A 31 -4.45 3.84 -5.34
N TYR A 32 -3.37 4.18 -4.64
CA TYR A 32 -2.03 3.80 -5.06
C TYR A 32 -1.66 2.42 -4.51
N LYS A 33 -1.05 1.60 -5.37
CA LYS A 33 -0.46 0.30 -5.03
C LYS A 33 1.02 0.35 -5.38
N PHE A 34 1.86 0.02 -4.41
CA PHE A 34 3.31 0.07 -4.55
C PHE A 34 3.90 -1.30 -4.90
N SER A 35 5.00 -1.28 -5.64
CA SER A 35 5.86 -2.44 -5.89
C SER A 35 7.33 -2.03 -5.86
N ASN A 36 8.24 -3.01 -5.77
CA ASN A 36 9.70 -2.75 -5.76
C ASN A 36 10.14 -1.71 -4.70
N VAL A 37 9.47 -1.73 -3.54
CA VAL A 37 9.71 -0.80 -2.44
C VAL A 37 11.08 -1.07 -1.82
N LYS A 38 11.90 -0.02 -1.69
CA LYS A 38 13.18 -0.07 -0.99
C LYS A 38 13.14 0.89 0.20
N LEU A 39 13.20 0.33 1.39
CA LEU A 39 13.34 1.10 2.62
C LEU A 39 14.80 1.47 2.86
N ALA A 40 15.05 2.57 3.57
CA ALA A 40 16.37 2.92 4.02
C ALA A 40 16.89 1.88 5.03
N SER A 41 18.18 1.55 4.94
CA SER A 41 18.84 0.61 5.85
C SER A 41 19.06 1.18 7.25
N GLY A 42 18.99 2.50 7.41
CA GLY A 42 19.09 3.20 8.69
C GLY A 42 17.97 4.20 8.89
N SER A 43 17.86 4.71 10.11
CA SER A 43 16.93 5.78 10.45
C SER A 43 17.50 7.15 10.11
N TYR A 44 16.62 8.07 9.70
CA TYR A 44 16.88 9.51 9.57
C TYR A 44 15.83 10.26 10.38
N GLU A 45 16.26 11.14 11.30
CA GLU A 45 15.36 11.87 12.22
C GLU A 45 14.39 10.96 13.00
N GLY A 46 14.82 9.72 13.32
CA GLY A 46 13.99 8.73 14.01
C GLY A 46 13.01 7.97 13.11
N CYS A 47 13.05 8.20 11.80
CA CYS A 47 12.18 7.54 10.82
C CYS A 47 12.96 6.65 9.85
N GLN A 48 12.40 5.51 9.45
CA GLN A 48 12.94 4.72 8.35
C GLN A 48 12.35 5.20 7.02
N ARG A 49 13.14 5.91 6.22
CA ARG A 49 12.69 6.49 4.94
C ARG A 49 12.30 5.41 3.91
N VAL A 50 11.44 5.79 2.98
CA VAL A 50 11.18 5.02 1.76
C VAL A 50 12.03 5.63 0.64
N ASN A 51 13.02 4.89 0.13
CA ASN A 51 14.00 5.39 -0.84
C ASN A 51 13.50 5.34 -2.27
N SER A 52 12.80 4.26 -2.65
CA SER A 52 12.26 4.11 -4.00
C SER A 52 11.11 3.11 -4.01
N TYR A 53 10.22 3.23 -4.97
CA TYR A 53 9.14 2.31 -5.27
C TYR A 53 8.63 2.57 -6.69
N ASP A 54 7.96 1.59 -7.27
CA ASP A 54 7.08 1.80 -8.41
C ASP A 54 5.65 2.00 -7.91
N ILE A 55 4.86 2.76 -8.67
CA ILE A 55 3.49 3.11 -8.31
C ILE A 55 2.53 2.75 -9.44
N SER A 56 1.41 2.16 -9.07
CA SER A 56 0.28 1.91 -9.96
C SER A 56 -1.01 2.36 -9.31
N THR A 57 -2.03 2.61 -10.12
CA THR A 57 -3.35 3.03 -9.66
C THR A 57 -4.33 1.86 -9.75
N VAL A 58 -5.07 1.63 -8.67
CA VAL A 58 -6.14 0.62 -8.62
C VAL A 58 -7.46 1.28 -8.22
N ILE A 59 -8.53 0.98 -8.94
CA ILE A 59 -9.89 1.40 -8.57
C ILE A 59 -10.53 0.26 -7.81
N ARG A 60 -11.06 0.54 -6.62
CA ARG A 60 -11.78 -0.44 -5.82
C ARG A 60 -12.89 0.21 -5.01
N LYS A 61 -13.93 -0.57 -4.78
CA LYS A 61 -14.98 -0.26 -3.83
C LYS A 61 -14.46 -0.52 -2.42
N GLU A 62 -14.26 0.53 -1.64
CA GLU A 62 -13.66 0.46 -0.31
C GLU A 62 -14.69 0.78 0.78
N TYR A 63 -14.62 0.02 1.87
CA TYR A 63 -15.45 0.23 3.05
C TYR A 63 -14.70 1.09 4.07
N PHE A 64 -15.28 2.24 4.38
CA PHE A 64 -14.80 3.18 5.37
C PHE A 64 -15.69 3.10 6.61
N ARG A 65 -15.09 2.76 7.75
CA ARG A 65 -15.79 2.79 9.04
C ARG A 65 -16.09 4.23 9.46
N LYS A 66 -17.10 4.41 10.32
CA LYS A 66 -17.28 5.61 11.13
C LYS A 66 -15.94 6.02 11.76
N GLY A 67 -15.64 7.31 11.76
CA GLY A 67 -14.35 7.84 12.23
C GLY A 67 -13.26 7.87 11.16
N SER A 68 -13.59 7.66 9.89
CA SER A 68 -12.67 7.89 8.76
C SER A 68 -12.64 9.37 8.39
N LEU A 69 -11.60 9.82 7.68
CA LEU A 69 -11.47 11.22 7.27
C LEU A 69 -11.91 11.40 5.82
N ILE A 70 -12.67 12.48 5.57
CA ILE A 70 -12.93 13.02 4.24
C ILE A 70 -12.27 14.39 4.16
N ILE A 71 -11.33 14.56 3.24
CA ILE A 71 -10.56 15.79 3.09
C ILE A 71 -10.88 16.37 1.71
N SER A 72 -11.51 17.55 1.68
CA SER A 72 -11.82 18.24 0.43
C SER A 72 -10.59 18.96 -0.08
N THR A 73 -10.26 18.85 -1.37
CA THR A 73 -9.20 19.67 -1.98
C THR A 73 -9.66 21.12 -2.25
N LYS A 74 -10.95 21.43 -2.09
CA LYS A 74 -11.50 22.80 -2.22
C LYS A 74 -11.26 23.61 -0.94
N GLN A 75 -10.00 23.87 -0.62
CA GLN A 75 -9.58 24.65 0.53
C GLN A 75 -8.24 25.38 0.28
N PRO A 76 -7.93 26.49 0.99
CA PRO A 76 -6.72 27.28 0.73
C PRO A 76 -5.41 26.48 0.85
N HIS A 77 -5.35 25.53 1.79
CA HIS A 77 -4.14 24.75 2.09
C HIS A 77 -4.00 23.47 1.24
N TYR A 78 -4.72 23.35 0.12
CA TYR A 78 -4.71 22.12 -0.70
C TYR A 78 -3.32 21.74 -1.23
N LYS A 79 -2.43 22.71 -1.50
CA LYS A 79 -1.06 22.42 -1.93
C LYS A 79 -0.27 21.69 -0.84
N ILE A 80 -0.46 22.09 0.43
CA ILE A 80 0.18 21.44 1.57
C ILE A 80 -0.38 20.03 1.74
N LEU A 81 -1.69 19.87 1.60
CA LEU A 81 -2.35 18.55 1.61
C LEU A 81 -1.74 17.60 0.55
N ILE A 82 -1.57 18.09 -0.68
CA ILE A 82 -0.94 17.33 -1.77
C ILE A 82 0.51 16.98 -1.40
N HIS A 83 1.31 17.94 -0.94
CA HIS A 83 2.69 17.66 -0.53
C HIS A 83 2.80 16.66 0.63
N LEU A 84 1.83 16.67 1.54
CA LEU A 84 1.80 15.79 2.71
C LEU A 84 1.38 14.36 2.35
N LEU A 85 0.36 14.22 1.49
CA LEU A 85 -0.33 12.93 1.26
C LEU A 85 -0.04 12.31 -0.11
N GLU A 86 0.41 13.05 -1.12
CA GLU A 86 0.81 12.41 -2.38
C GLU A 86 2.14 11.67 -2.20
N PRO A 87 2.21 10.39 -2.56
CA PRO A 87 3.41 9.58 -2.35
C PRO A 87 4.63 10.19 -3.03
N ASP A 88 4.47 10.66 -4.27
CA ASP A 88 5.55 11.23 -5.10
C ASP A 88 6.05 12.62 -4.64
N ALA A 89 5.43 13.22 -3.62
CA ALA A 89 5.95 14.44 -3.05
C ALA A 89 7.22 14.15 -2.22
N PRO A 90 8.34 14.90 -2.41
CA PRO A 90 9.65 14.60 -1.79
C PRO A 90 9.69 14.54 -0.26
N ALA A 91 8.72 15.19 0.39
CA ALA A 91 8.57 15.26 1.84
C ALA A 91 7.20 14.76 2.31
N SER A 92 6.58 13.86 1.55
CA SER A 92 5.31 13.22 1.93
C SER A 92 5.47 12.38 3.19
N LEU A 93 4.37 12.15 3.90
CA LEU A 93 4.33 11.20 5.02
C LEU A 93 4.82 9.81 4.60
N LEU A 94 4.54 9.40 3.36
CA LEU A 94 5.05 8.13 2.82
C LEU A 94 6.58 8.12 2.75
N THR A 95 7.20 9.13 2.13
CA THR A 95 8.66 9.16 1.97
C THR A 95 9.39 9.22 3.31
N PHE A 96 8.79 9.85 4.31
CA PHE A 96 9.26 9.87 5.70
C PHE A 96 8.96 8.59 6.48
N GLY A 97 8.31 7.59 5.87
CA GLY A 97 8.12 6.27 6.47
C GLY A 97 6.94 6.14 7.42
N PHE A 98 6.06 7.14 7.49
CA PHE A 98 4.87 7.12 8.34
C PHE A 98 3.94 5.93 8.04
N PHE A 99 3.90 5.52 6.77
CA PHE A 99 3.06 4.42 6.30
C PHE A 99 3.80 3.08 6.15
N ASN A 100 5.03 2.91 6.68
CA ASN A 100 5.83 1.70 6.43
C ASN A 100 5.10 0.38 6.77
N ALA A 101 4.18 0.41 7.73
CA ALA A 101 3.37 -0.74 8.11
C ALA A 101 2.56 -1.35 6.94
N ILE A 102 2.26 -0.59 5.88
CA ILE A 102 1.57 -1.13 4.69
C ILE A 102 2.47 -2.05 3.85
N PHE A 103 3.79 -1.94 3.98
CA PHE A 103 4.76 -2.76 3.25
C PHE A 103 5.11 -4.06 3.97
N GLU A 104 4.59 -4.24 5.19
CA GLU A 104 4.86 -5.40 6.01
C GLU A 104 3.80 -6.48 5.79
N GLN A 105 4.19 -7.59 5.17
CA GLN A 105 3.36 -8.78 5.09
C GLN A 105 3.08 -9.31 6.51
N LYS A 106 1.79 -9.37 6.88
CA LYS A 106 1.37 -9.76 8.24
C LYS A 106 1.22 -11.26 8.42
N GLU A 107 0.96 -11.98 7.33
CA GLU A 107 0.76 -13.43 7.34
C GLU A 107 1.67 -14.09 6.32
N TYR A 108 2.32 -15.16 6.74
CA TYR A 108 3.18 -15.98 5.90
C TYR A 108 2.57 -17.37 5.78
N GLY A 109 2.50 -17.88 4.55
CA GLY A 109 2.02 -19.24 4.30
C GLY A 109 3.06 -20.29 4.66
N GLU A 110 2.62 -21.38 5.27
CA GLU A 110 3.44 -22.58 5.47
C GLU A 110 3.90 -23.16 4.13
N THR A 111 5.16 -23.58 4.04
CA THR A 111 5.80 -24.02 2.79
C THR A 111 4.98 -25.07 2.05
N TYR A 112 4.48 -26.10 2.74
CA TYR A 112 3.70 -27.18 2.13
C TYR A 112 2.35 -26.72 1.54
N VAL A 113 1.73 -25.70 2.15
CA VAL A 113 0.50 -25.08 1.64
C VAL A 113 0.82 -24.30 0.38
N LEU A 114 1.91 -23.52 0.41
CA LEU A 114 2.33 -22.71 -0.74
C LEU A 114 2.79 -23.56 -1.92
N GLU A 115 3.46 -24.69 -1.69
CA GLU A 115 3.83 -25.62 -2.77
C GLU A 115 2.60 -26.20 -3.48
N SER A 116 1.58 -26.58 -2.71
CA SER A 116 0.32 -27.09 -3.26
C SER A 116 -0.39 -26.01 -4.07
N LEU A 117 -0.44 -24.79 -3.54
CA LEU A 117 -1.01 -23.61 -4.23
C LEU A 117 -0.25 -23.30 -5.53
N ALA A 118 1.08 -23.29 -5.49
CA ALA A 118 1.92 -23.01 -6.65
C ALA A 118 1.68 -24.01 -7.79
N ARG A 119 1.59 -25.31 -7.47
CA ARG A 119 1.28 -26.36 -8.45
C ARG A 119 -0.09 -26.15 -9.10
N GLU A 120 -1.08 -25.73 -8.33
CA GLU A 120 -2.41 -25.44 -8.85
C GLU A 120 -2.40 -24.21 -9.75
N MET A 121 -1.78 -23.12 -9.29
CA MET A 121 -1.70 -21.86 -10.03
C MET A 121 -0.94 -22.00 -11.35
N LEU A 122 0.08 -22.86 -11.42
CA LEU A 122 0.86 -23.11 -12.64
C LEU A 122 0.08 -23.83 -13.75
N LYS A 123 -1.13 -24.36 -13.46
CA LYS A 123 -2.04 -24.87 -14.49
C LYS A 123 -2.62 -23.75 -15.36
N ASN A 124 -2.58 -22.49 -14.89
CA ASN A 124 -2.99 -21.32 -15.64
C ASN A 124 -1.81 -20.76 -16.46
N ASN A 125 -1.96 -20.72 -17.79
CA ASN A 125 -0.92 -20.23 -18.70
C ASN A 125 -0.54 -18.76 -18.46
N GLU A 126 -1.47 -17.90 -18.04
CA GLU A 126 -1.18 -16.50 -17.75
C GLU A 126 -0.27 -16.36 -16.52
N ILE A 127 -0.56 -17.11 -15.46
CA ILE A 127 0.28 -17.17 -14.26
C ILE A 127 1.65 -17.72 -14.61
N LYS A 128 1.72 -18.77 -15.43
CA LYS A 128 2.98 -19.35 -15.87
C LYS A 128 3.87 -18.32 -16.57
N THR A 129 3.34 -17.55 -17.52
CA THR A 129 4.07 -16.48 -18.22
C THR A 129 4.56 -15.39 -17.25
N LYS A 130 3.71 -14.96 -16.31
CA LYS A 130 4.10 -13.99 -15.27
C LYS A 130 5.21 -14.54 -14.37
N PHE A 131 5.14 -15.82 -14.01
CA PHE A 131 6.13 -16.49 -13.17
C PHE A 131 7.48 -16.64 -13.88
N GLU A 132 7.49 -16.99 -15.16
CA GLU A 132 8.71 -17.06 -15.97
C GLU A 132 9.40 -15.69 -16.05
N SER A 133 8.63 -14.62 -16.23
CA SER A 133 9.14 -13.25 -16.21
C SER A 133 9.72 -12.88 -14.84
N PHE A 134 9.04 -13.25 -13.75
CA PHE A 134 9.56 -13.07 -12.39
C PHE A 134 10.90 -13.79 -12.21
N LYS A 135 11.01 -15.07 -12.61
CA LYS A 135 12.26 -15.84 -12.52
C LYS A 135 13.40 -15.22 -13.33
N ALA A 136 13.11 -14.71 -14.53
CA ALA A 136 14.11 -14.05 -15.37
C ALA A 136 14.67 -12.78 -14.72
N ASN A 137 13.80 -12.00 -14.07
CA ASN A 137 14.19 -10.77 -13.38
C ASN A 137 14.83 -11.03 -12.01
N ASN A 138 14.62 -12.23 -11.43
CA ASN A 138 15.09 -12.59 -10.09
C ASN A 138 15.84 -13.93 -10.12
N PRO A 139 17.00 -14.02 -10.80
CA PRO A 139 17.73 -15.29 -10.97
C PRO A 139 18.30 -15.85 -9.66
N LYS A 140 18.35 -15.05 -8.59
CA LYS A 140 18.81 -15.41 -7.25
C LYS A 140 17.67 -15.62 -6.26
N ALA A 141 16.42 -15.69 -6.72
CA ALA A 141 15.28 -15.90 -5.83
C ALA A 141 15.39 -17.28 -5.15
N GLU A 142 15.36 -17.28 -3.82
CA GLU A 142 15.39 -18.48 -3.00
C GLU A 142 14.04 -19.22 -3.05
N SER A 143 14.01 -20.49 -2.60
CA SER A 143 12.81 -21.33 -2.65
C SER A 143 11.59 -20.67 -2.00
N TYR A 144 11.79 -19.99 -0.87
CA TYR A 144 10.72 -19.29 -0.20
C TYR A 144 10.20 -18.08 -0.99
N GLU A 145 11.09 -17.28 -1.60
CA GLU A 145 10.69 -16.11 -2.40
C GLU A 145 9.87 -16.53 -3.62
N ILE A 146 10.23 -17.67 -4.24
CA ILE A 146 9.47 -18.30 -5.31
C ILE A 146 8.05 -18.66 -4.83
N LEU A 147 7.93 -19.34 -3.69
CA LEU A 147 6.63 -19.73 -3.14
C LEU A 147 5.79 -18.53 -2.70
N ASN A 148 6.44 -17.52 -2.10
CA ASN A 148 5.77 -16.29 -1.70
C ASN A 148 5.26 -15.51 -2.92
N TRP A 149 5.94 -15.56 -4.06
CA TRP A 149 5.43 -14.99 -5.31
C TRP A 149 4.07 -15.59 -5.69
N PHE A 150 3.88 -16.90 -5.55
CA PHE A 150 2.58 -17.53 -5.79
C PHE A 150 1.53 -17.09 -4.78
N TYR A 151 1.88 -17.02 -3.49
CA TYR A 151 0.99 -16.50 -2.45
C TYR A 151 0.50 -15.09 -2.81
N LEU A 152 1.42 -14.17 -3.13
CA LEU A 152 1.14 -12.78 -3.48
C LEU A 152 0.32 -12.61 -4.76
N ASN A 153 0.38 -13.59 -5.68
CA ASN A 153 -0.43 -13.61 -6.91
C ASN A 153 -1.71 -14.45 -6.76
N SER A 154 -2.01 -14.93 -5.55
CA SER A 154 -3.22 -15.71 -5.27
C SER A 154 -4.33 -14.84 -4.66
N ASN A 155 -5.54 -15.40 -4.67
CA ASN A 155 -6.71 -14.80 -4.03
C ASN A 155 -6.64 -14.80 -2.49
N TYR A 156 -5.62 -15.45 -1.90
CA TYR A 156 -5.40 -15.51 -0.45
C TYR A 156 -4.44 -14.42 0.06
N SER A 157 -3.83 -13.67 -0.86
CA SER A 157 -2.95 -12.55 -0.48
C SER A 157 -3.74 -11.45 0.23
N ASP A 158 -3.09 -10.77 1.17
CA ASP A 158 -3.65 -9.58 1.79
C ASP A 158 -3.88 -8.48 0.71
N PRO A 159 -5.13 -8.09 0.42
CA PRO A 159 -5.41 -7.09 -0.60
C PRO A 159 -4.89 -5.69 -0.20
N TYR A 160 -4.59 -5.46 1.07
CA TYR A 160 -4.08 -4.20 1.61
C TYR A 160 -2.55 -4.13 1.67
N LEU A 161 -1.82 -5.24 1.48
CA LEU A 161 -0.37 -5.21 1.38
C LEU A 161 0.07 -4.28 0.25
N ASN A 162 0.97 -3.34 0.54
CA ASN A 162 1.44 -2.28 -0.37
C ASN A 162 0.33 -1.35 -0.90
N LEU A 163 -0.86 -1.35 -0.32
CA LEU A 163 -1.93 -0.42 -0.69
C LEU A 163 -1.84 0.85 0.16
N TYR A 164 -1.78 2.00 -0.50
CA TYR A 164 -1.76 3.27 0.19
C TYR A 164 -3.10 3.52 0.89
N PRO A 165 -3.15 3.93 2.18
CA PRO A 165 -4.39 4.01 2.93
C PRO A 165 -5.20 5.28 2.66
N ILE A 166 -4.91 5.98 1.55
CA ILE A 166 -5.55 7.22 1.14
C ILE A 166 -6.16 7.01 -0.24
N GLY A 167 -7.49 6.98 -0.28
CA GLY A 167 -8.27 6.84 -1.51
C GLY A 167 -8.71 8.19 -2.07
N LYS A 168 -8.74 8.31 -3.39
CA LYS A 168 -9.24 9.48 -4.13
C LYS A 168 -10.60 9.13 -4.74
N SER A 169 -11.62 9.89 -4.37
CA SER A 169 -12.94 9.84 -5.00
C SER A 169 -13.06 11.04 -5.94
N TYR A 170 -13.46 10.79 -7.18
CA TYR A 170 -13.69 11.82 -8.20
C TYR A 170 -15.19 12.00 -8.45
#